data_AF-A0A067MRH7-F1
#
_entry.id   AF-A0A067MRH7-F1
#
_cell.length_a   1.000
_cell.length_b   1.000
_cell.length_c   1.000
_cell.angle_alpha   90.00
_cell.angle_beta   90.00
_cell.angle_gamma   90.00
#
_symmetry.space_group_name_H-M   'P 1'
#
loop_
_entity.id
_entity.type
_entity.pdbx_description
1 polymer ?
#
loop_
_entity_poly.entity_id
_entity_poly.type
_entity_poly.pdbx_seq_one_letter_code
_entity_poly.pdbx_strand_id
1 'polypeptide(L)'
;MDSQSSQERASQPAGQRRQHSGSTSSSSSANGLQSQGQSNENGVGLTSTSSASAALSTSTSTTLAPPNPSINVSSVPSSSTLAPPAPTPSTSSAPTPFPIPSSPPTLFSALRSLFLHISTHPNATGKVSPGSFIDRLKKENEVFRSSMHQDAHEFLNFLLNKVVEDLEGEFASPHTLVHDIFEGVLTNETRCLTCEIVTSRDESFLDLSIDIEQNSSVTSCLRQFSASETLCHRNKFFCDSCCGLQEAERRMKIKKLPNVLALHLKRFKLQPQEHKYVKLSYRVAFPLELRLFNTVDGVENPDRMYRLFAIVVHIGGGPHHGHYVTIVRSRNNWVIFDDDTVDTIKESDIPKYFGDSSSTAGGSGYVLFYQA
;
A
#
# COMPACT_ATOMS: atom_id res chain seq x y z
N MET A 1 -64.67 48.25 22.19
CA MET A 1 -63.67 49.29 22.48
C MET A 1 -62.98 49.58 21.16
N ASP A 2 -63.36 50.72 20.59
CA ASP A 2 -62.61 51.65 19.74
C ASP A 2 -61.22 51.25 19.23
N SER A 3 -60.68 51.70 18.10
CA SER A 3 -61.08 52.51 16.94
C SER A 3 -59.80 52.65 16.09
N GLN A 4 -59.95 52.78 14.76
CA GLN A 4 -59.14 53.54 13.76
C GLN A 4 -57.80 54.17 14.24
N SER A 5 -56.68 54.16 13.51
CA SER A 5 -56.48 54.95 12.27
C SER A 5 -54.98 55.07 11.91
N SER A 6 -54.71 55.28 10.61
CA SER A 6 -53.75 56.24 9.99
C SER A 6 -52.23 56.04 10.10
N GLN A 7 -51.50 55.94 8.97
CA GLN A 7 -50.91 57.05 8.15
C GLN A 7 -49.86 57.87 8.95
N GLU A 8 -48.69 58.32 8.48
CA GLU A 8 -48.19 58.63 7.14
C GLU A 8 -46.67 58.92 7.20
N ARG A 9 -46.03 58.80 6.04
CA ARG A 9 -44.96 59.64 5.44
C ARG A 9 -43.98 60.48 6.30
N ALA A 10 -42.71 60.28 5.92
CA ALA A 10 -41.72 61.26 5.44
C ALA A 10 -41.23 62.37 6.39
N SER A 11 -39.91 62.46 6.57
CA SER A 11 -39.05 63.43 5.86
C SER A 11 -37.65 63.53 6.51
N GLN A 12 -36.65 63.72 5.65
CA GLN A 12 -35.29 64.22 5.90
C GLN A 12 -35.29 65.57 6.67
N PRO A 13 -34.17 66.25 7.06
CA PRO A 13 -32.84 66.18 6.45
C PRO A 13 -31.58 66.50 7.30
N ALA A 14 -30.44 66.33 6.64
CA ALA A 14 -29.24 67.16 6.60
C ALA A 14 -28.62 67.78 7.88
N GLY A 15 -27.33 67.48 8.03
CA GLY A 15 -26.31 68.49 8.26
C GLY A 15 -25.59 68.38 9.59
N GLN A 16 -24.29 68.08 9.57
CA GLN A 16 -23.30 69.15 9.48
C GLN A 16 -21.88 68.60 9.37
N ARG A 17 -21.05 69.51 8.89
CA ARG A 17 -19.76 69.37 8.26
C ARG A 17 -18.73 70.01 9.21
N ARG A 18 -17.50 69.50 9.17
CA ARG A 18 -16.18 70.12 9.48
C ARG A 18 -15.38 69.28 10.48
N GLN A 19 -14.27 68.68 10.04
CA GLN A 19 -12.93 69.31 9.88
C GLN A 19 -12.39 69.73 11.26
N HIS A 20 -11.17 69.40 11.69
CA HIS A 20 -9.91 69.51 10.95
C HIS A 20 -8.77 68.81 11.74
N SER A 21 -7.80 68.26 10.98
CA SER A 21 -6.33 68.21 11.23
C SER A 21 -5.81 67.87 12.63
N GLY A 22 -5.00 66.83 12.79
CA GLY A 22 -3.62 66.73 12.30
C GLY A 22 -2.76 66.38 13.53
N SER A 23 -1.62 65.71 13.46
CA SER A 23 -0.68 65.51 12.37
C SER A 23 0.40 64.52 12.83
N THR A 24 1.21 64.10 11.84
CA THR A 24 2.61 63.65 11.93
C THR A 24 2.89 62.28 12.59
N SER A 25 3.68 61.38 12.01
CA SER A 25 4.50 61.46 10.79
C SER A 25 5.16 60.11 10.50
N SER A 26 5.44 59.90 9.20
CA SER A 26 6.64 59.29 8.61
C SER A 26 6.95 57.81 8.89
N SER A 27 7.33 56.97 7.92
CA SER A 27 7.57 57.17 6.49
C SER A 27 7.99 55.84 5.84
N SER A 28 7.48 55.63 4.61
CA SER A 28 8.18 55.10 3.42
C SER A 28 8.94 53.77 3.46
N SER A 29 8.48 52.81 2.64
CA SER A 29 9.05 52.42 1.31
C SER A 29 8.23 51.22 0.80
N ALA A 30 7.45 51.30 -0.27
CA ALA A 30 7.78 51.40 -1.70
C ALA A 30 8.31 50.09 -2.33
N ASN A 31 7.45 49.55 -3.22
CA ASN A 31 7.71 48.74 -4.41
C ASN A 31 8.04 47.25 -4.30
N GLY A 32 7.33 46.50 -5.15
CA GLY A 32 7.99 45.56 -6.05
C GLY A 32 7.32 44.20 -6.14
N LEU A 33 6.37 44.06 -7.06
CA LEU A 33 5.89 42.78 -7.55
C LEU A 33 7.06 41.87 -7.95
N GLN A 34 6.97 40.59 -7.58
CA GLN A 34 7.34 39.51 -8.49
C GLN A 34 6.48 38.28 -8.24
N SER A 35 5.65 38.02 -9.24
CA SER A 35 4.89 36.80 -9.47
C SER A 35 5.82 35.60 -9.59
N GLN A 36 5.56 34.53 -8.85
CA GLN A 36 5.93 33.18 -9.28
C GLN A 36 4.79 32.20 -9.00
N GLY A 37 4.61 31.33 -10.00
CA GLY A 37 3.41 30.56 -10.31
C GLY A 37 2.90 29.66 -9.19
N GLN A 38 1.58 29.69 -9.05
CA GLN A 38 0.80 28.61 -8.47
C GLN A 38 0.79 27.44 -9.48
N SER A 39 1.38 26.31 -9.10
CA SER A 39 1.07 25.00 -9.69
C SER A 39 0.25 24.22 -8.67
N ASN A 40 -1.05 24.11 -8.93
CA ASN A 40 -1.95 23.16 -8.26
C ASN A 40 -1.60 21.76 -8.75
N GLU A 41 -1.05 20.92 -7.87
CA GLU A 41 -0.97 19.48 -8.11
C GLU A 41 -1.95 18.77 -7.14
N ASN A 42 -3.04 18.26 -7.72
CA ASN A 42 -3.90 17.25 -7.12
C ASN A 42 -4.40 16.38 -8.26
N GLY A 43 -3.79 15.21 -8.44
CA GLY A 43 -4.26 14.18 -9.35
C GLY A 43 -3.14 13.44 -10.07
N VAL A 44 -3.01 12.17 -9.71
CA VAL A 44 -2.37 11.07 -10.46
C VAL A 44 -0.84 10.99 -10.39
N GLY A 45 -0.36 10.19 -9.43
CA GLY A 45 0.96 9.57 -9.46
C GLY A 45 0.81 8.05 -9.60
N LEU A 46 0.43 7.60 -10.80
CA LEU A 46 0.71 6.23 -11.26
C LEU A 46 1.91 6.35 -12.19
N THR A 47 3.09 6.03 -11.69
CA THR A 47 4.29 5.90 -12.53
C THR A 47 4.40 4.45 -12.98
N SER A 48 4.04 4.18 -14.23
CA SER A 48 4.56 3.00 -14.94
C SER A 48 4.75 3.33 -16.42
N THR A 49 5.98 3.07 -16.87
CA THR A 49 6.45 3.25 -18.23
C THR A 49 5.95 2.10 -19.10
N SER A 50 5.26 2.41 -20.19
CA SER A 50 4.79 1.44 -21.17
C SER A 50 5.91 1.03 -22.15
N SER A 51 6.03 -0.27 -22.40
CA SER A 51 6.67 -0.79 -23.61
C SER A 51 5.74 -1.82 -24.23
N ALA A 52 5.32 -1.54 -25.46
CA ALA A 52 4.48 -2.39 -26.29
C ALA A 52 5.35 -3.38 -27.07
N SER A 53 4.92 -4.64 -27.19
CA SER A 53 5.27 -5.50 -28.33
C SER A 53 4.30 -6.68 -28.48
N ALA A 54 4.04 -6.99 -29.75
CA ALA A 54 2.93 -7.75 -30.27
C ALA A 54 3.08 -9.28 -30.14
N ALA A 55 1.93 -9.96 -30.18
CA ALA A 55 1.79 -11.40 -30.28
C ALA A 55 2.30 -11.95 -31.62
N LEU A 56 2.94 -13.13 -31.58
CA LEU A 56 2.85 -14.11 -32.67
C LEU A 56 2.92 -15.54 -32.11
N SER A 57 1.89 -16.30 -32.43
CA SER A 57 1.73 -17.73 -32.20
C SER A 57 2.60 -18.57 -33.14
N THR A 58 3.15 -19.68 -32.66
CA THR A 58 3.23 -20.94 -33.45
C THR A 58 3.54 -22.14 -32.57
N SER A 59 2.74 -23.17 -32.78
CA SER A 59 2.80 -24.54 -32.26
C SER A 59 4.02 -25.31 -32.75
N THR A 60 4.55 -26.23 -31.94
CA THR A 60 4.84 -27.61 -32.39
C THR A 60 5.15 -28.54 -31.21
N SER A 61 4.41 -29.64 -31.19
CA SER A 61 4.59 -30.84 -30.39
C SER A 61 5.74 -31.69 -30.91
N THR A 62 6.60 -32.25 -30.05
CA THR A 62 7.13 -33.61 -30.29
C THR A 62 7.49 -34.31 -28.98
N THR A 63 6.87 -35.46 -28.81
CA THR A 63 7.17 -36.56 -27.89
C THR A 63 8.58 -37.12 -28.11
N LEU A 64 9.19 -37.68 -27.07
CA LEU A 64 9.93 -38.96 -27.09
C LEU A 64 10.51 -39.29 -25.70
N ALA A 65 10.18 -40.48 -25.22
CA ALA A 65 10.83 -41.20 -24.13
C ALA A 65 11.19 -42.61 -24.66
N PRO A 66 11.78 -43.51 -23.85
CA PRO A 66 13.09 -43.49 -23.19
C PRO A 66 14.00 -44.57 -23.84
N PRO A 67 15.17 -44.92 -23.26
CA PRO A 67 15.18 -46.22 -22.59
C PRO A 67 16.16 -46.35 -21.40
N ASN A 68 15.78 -47.27 -20.51
CA ASN A 68 16.62 -47.93 -19.51
C ASN A 68 17.32 -49.13 -20.17
N PRO A 69 18.47 -49.59 -19.68
CA PRO A 69 18.49 -51.01 -19.30
C PRO A 69 19.25 -51.33 -18.01
N SER A 70 18.62 -52.21 -17.25
CA SER A 70 19.15 -53.17 -16.26
C SER A 70 20.38 -53.93 -16.83
N ILE A 71 21.38 -54.43 -16.09
CA ILE A 71 21.45 -55.56 -15.12
C ILE A 71 22.96 -55.67 -14.78
N ASN A 72 23.38 -55.94 -13.54
CA ASN A 72 23.97 -57.23 -13.12
C ASN A 72 24.61 -57.21 -11.72
N VAL A 73 24.41 -58.34 -11.04
CA VAL A 73 24.86 -58.69 -9.70
C VAL A 73 26.13 -59.55 -9.80
N SER A 74 26.86 -59.64 -8.68
CA SER A 74 27.99 -60.53 -8.33
C SER A 74 29.34 -59.81 -8.47
N SER A 75 30.30 -59.87 -7.54
CA SER A 75 30.67 -60.92 -6.59
C SER A 75 31.63 -60.39 -5.51
N VAL A 76 31.59 -61.02 -4.34
CA VAL A 76 32.48 -60.84 -3.18
C VAL A 76 33.93 -61.30 -3.48
N PRO A 77 34.95 -60.68 -2.85
CA PRO A 77 35.84 -61.52 -2.01
C PRO A 77 36.27 -60.86 -0.68
N SER A 78 36.17 -61.68 0.37
CA SER A 78 37.11 -61.98 1.46
C SER A 78 38.12 -60.94 2.00
N SER A 79 37.93 -60.63 3.30
CA SER A 79 38.91 -60.60 4.41
C SER A 79 40.24 -59.84 4.27
N SER A 80 40.38 -58.77 5.05
CA SER A 80 41.63 -58.45 5.77
C SER A 80 41.34 -57.59 7.02
N THR A 81 41.72 -58.12 8.17
CA THR A 81 41.83 -57.51 9.50
C THR A 81 42.62 -56.21 9.51
N LEU A 82 42.04 -55.14 10.07
CA LEU A 82 42.76 -53.91 10.49
C LEU A 82 42.12 -53.35 11.79
N ALA A 83 43.01 -52.84 12.65
CA ALA A 83 42.83 -52.42 14.05
C ALA A 83 41.70 -51.41 14.32
N PRO A 84 41.21 -51.27 15.58
CA PRO A 84 40.15 -50.34 15.92
C PRO A 84 40.63 -48.88 15.74
N PRO A 85 39.85 -48.00 15.10
CA PRO A 85 40.19 -46.59 15.03
C PRO A 85 39.95 -45.93 16.40
N ALA A 86 40.89 -45.06 16.77
CA ALA A 86 40.81 -44.17 17.93
C ALA A 86 39.52 -43.32 17.90
N PRO A 87 39.01 -42.85 19.06
CA PRO A 87 37.76 -42.10 19.11
C PRO A 87 37.90 -40.80 18.32
N THR A 88 37.17 -40.70 17.21
CA THR A 88 36.95 -39.44 16.51
C THR A 88 36.23 -38.47 17.46
N PRO A 89 36.70 -37.22 17.61
CA PRO A 89 35.92 -36.21 18.29
C PRO A 89 34.63 -36.03 17.49
N SER A 90 33.50 -36.35 18.12
CA SER A 90 32.18 -36.01 17.61
C SER A 90 32.05 -34.48 17.62
N THR A 91 32.51 -33.83 16.55
CA THR A 91 32.17 -32.45 16.26
C THR A 91 30.70 -32.43 15.88
N SER A 92 29.85 -32.38 16.90
CA SER A 92 28.47 -31.91 16.78
C SER A 92 28.54 -30.42 16.44
N SER A 93 28.92 -30.07 15.21
CA SER A 93 28.67 -28.74 14.69
C SER A 93 27.16 -28.65 14.49
N ALA A 94 26.48 -28.05 15.46
CA ALA A 94 25.09 -27.65 15.29
C ALA A 94 24.97 -26.91 13.94
N PRO A 95 23.92 -27.17 13.14
CA PRO A 95 23.75 -26.51 11.85
C PRO A 95 23.74 -24.99 12.08
N THR A 96 24.79 -24.32 11.60
CA THR A 96 24.88 -22.87 11.67
C THR A 96 23.86 -22.27 10.70
N PRO A 97 23.11 -21.24 11.11
CA PRO A 97 22.17 -20.56 10.21
C PRO A 97 22.89 -20.05 8.96
N PHE A 98 22.18 -19.93 7.84
CA PHE A 98 22.74 -19.30 6.64
C PHE A 98 23.27 -17.90 6.97
N PRO A 99 24.53 -17.56 6.67
CA PRO A 99 25.10 -16.27 7.01
C PRO A 99 24.46 -15.17 6.17
N ILE A 100 24.13 -14.04 6.80
CA ILE A 100 23.69 -12.83 6.10
C ILE A 100 24.95 -12.09 5.60
N PRO A 101 25.12 -11.86 4.29
CA PRO A 101 26.25 -11.12 3.76
C PRO A 101 26.27 -9.69 4.30
N SER A 102 27.44 -9.19 4.68
CA SER A 102 27.60 -7.83 5.22
C SER A 102 27.27 -6.73 4.20
N SER A 103 27.50 -6.98 2.91
CA SER A 103 27.29 -6.03 1.82
C SER A 103 26.60 -6.69 0.62
N PRO A 104 25.27 -6.90 0.67
CA PRO A 104 24.53 -7.49 -0.44
C PRO A 104 24.50 -6.57 -1.68
N PRO A 105 24.55 -7.14 -2.90
CA PRO A 105 24.67 -6.38 -4.15
C PRO A 105 23.40 -5.61 -4.54
N THR A 106 22.23 -6.04 -4.07
CA THR A 106 20.91 -5.45 -4.37
C THR A 106 20.02 -5.47 -3.13
N LEU A 107 18.90 -4.72 -3.15
CA LEU A 107 17.94 -4.77 -2.02
C LEU A 107 17.24 -6.13 -1.97
N PHE A 108 16.91 -6.71 -3.13
CA PHE A 108 16.34 -8.05 -3.22
C PHE A 108 17.26 -9.13 -2.63
N SER A 109 18.57 -9.11 -2.93
CA SER A 109 19.52 -10.09 -2.37
C SER A 109 19.71 -9.93 -0.86
N ALA A 110 19.63 -8.70 -0.34
CA ALA A 110 19.61 -8.44 1.10
C ALA A 110 18.38 -9.07 1.77
N LEU A 111 17.20 -8.84 1.19
CA LEU A 111 15.94 -9.40 1.66
C LEU A 111 15.93 -10.94 1.61
N ARG A 112 16.40 -11.52 0.50
CA ARG A 112 16.54 -12.97 0.31
C ARG A 112 17.43 -13.58 1.39
N SER A 113 18.56 -12.95 1.68
CA SER A 113 19.52 -13.44 2.68
C SER A 113 18.92 -13.40 4.09
N LEU A 114 18.20 -12.33 4.43
CA LEU A 114 17.49 -12.20 5.70
C LEU A 114 16.42 -13.29 5.85
N PHE A 115 15.61 -13.52 4.82
CA PHE A 115 14.54 -14.53 4.86
C PHE A 115 15.08 -15.95 4.91
N LEU A 116 16.19 -16.22 4.20
CA LEU A 116 16.87 -17.51 4.26
C LEU A 116 17.43 -17.75 5.67
N HIS A 117 18.04 -16.74 6.29
CA HIS A 117 18.54 -16.82 7.66
C HIS A 117 17.44 -17.11 8.69
N ILE A 118 16.27 -16.48 8.55
CA ILE A 118 15.11 -16.69 9.42
C ILE A 118 14.54 -18.10 9.23
N SER A 119 14.33 -18.53 7.98
CA SER A 119 13.69 -19.82 7.66
C SER A 119 14.55 -21.05 7.96
N THR A 120 15.88 -20.89 7.93
CA THR A 120 16.85 -21.98 8.19
C THR A 120 17.38 -21.97 9.62
N HIS A 121 16.91 -21.05 10.46
CA HIS A 121 17.34 -20.98 11.84
C HIS A 121 16.92 -22.25 12.60
N PRO A 122 17.83 -22.91 13.34
CA PRO A 122 17.51 -24.18 14.02
C PRO A 122 16.57 -23.97 15.22
N ASN A 123 16.56 -22.78 15.81
CA ASN A 123 15.71 -22.44 16.93
C ASN A 123 14.32 -21.98 16.44
N ALA A 124 13.27 -22.44 17.12
CA ALA A 124 11.90 -22.02 16.81
C ALA A 124 11.61 -20.54 17.14
N THR A 125 12.41 -19.94 18.02
CA THR A 125 12.31 -18.54 18.45
C THR A 125 13.70 -17.91 18.50
N GLY A 126 13.80 -16.63 18.14
CA GLY A 126 15.05 -15.90 18.16
C GLY A 126 14.86 -14.46 17.70
N LYS A 127 15.97 -13.71 17.70
CA LYS A 127 16.05 -12.33 17.22
C LYS A 127 17.08 -12.27 16.10
N VAL A 128 16.82 -11.49 15.07
CA VAL A 128 17.75 -11.22 13.98
C VAL A 128 17.88 -9.71 13.80
N SER A 129 19.11 -9.21 13.73
CA SER A 129 19.34 -7.81 13.38
C SER A 129 19.40 -7.70 11.85
N PRO A 130 18.51 -6.92 11.20
CA PRO A 130 18.49 -6.77 9.75
C PRO A 130 19.52 -5.73 9.26
N GLY A 131 20.68 -5.60 9.92
CA GLY A 131 21.65 -4.52 9.67
C GLY A 131 22.03 -4.36 8.20
N SER A 132 22.43 -5.44 7.53
CA SER A 132 22.80 -5.41 6.10
C SER A 132 21.65 -5.03 5.17
N PHE A 133 20.40 -5.35 5.53
CA PHE A 133 19.22 -4.92 4.79
C PHE A 133 18.95 -3.43 4.99
N ILE A 134 19.03 -2.94 6.24
CA ILE A 134 18.83 -1.53 6.57
C ILE A 134 19.91 -0.66 5.92
N ASP A 135 21.17 -1.07 5.99
CA ASP A 135 22.28 -0.34 5.36
C ASP A 135 22.08 -0.25 3.84
N ARG A 136 21.60 -1.34 3.21
CA ARG A 136 21.30 -1.32 1.79
C ARG A 136 20.10 -0.42 1.46
N LEU A 137 19.02 -0.50 2.23
CA LEU A 137 17.84 0.36 2.09
C LEU A 137 18.21 1.84 2.14
N LYS A 138 19.02 2.23 3.12
CA LYS A 138 19.51 3.60 3.28
C LYS A 138 20.37 4.06 2.11
N LYS A 139 21.13 3.15 1.50
CA LYS A 139 21.93 3.47 0.32
C LYS A 139 21.04 3.75 -0.90
N GLU A 140 20.03 2.91 -1.12
CA GLU A 140 19.13 2.96 -2.28
C GLU A 140 18.16 4.15 -2.24
N ASN A 141 17.69 4.58 -1.06
CA ASN A 141 16.68 5.63 -0.97
C ASN A 141 16.99 6.62 0.16
N GLU A 142 17.06 7.90 -0.23
CA GLU A 142 17.46 9.01 0.64
C GLU A 142 16.44 9.28 1.75
N VAL A 143 15.16 9.04 1.49
CA VAL A 143 14.06 9.24 2.46
C VAL A 143 14.28 8.39 3.72
N PHE A 144 14.76 7.15 3.54
CA PHE A 144 15.00 6.20 4.63
C PHE A 144 16.37 6.35 5.32
N ARG A 145 17.25 7.28 4.89
CA ARG A 145 18.59 7.47 5.49
C ARG A 145 18.55 8.00 6.91
N SER A 146 17.55 8.83 7.19
CA SER A 146 17.43 9.51 8.48
C SER A 146 17.08 8.53 9.62
N SER A 147 17.27 8.98 10.86
CA SER A 147 16.75 8.29 12.05
C SER A 147 15.29 8.67 12.36
N MET A 148 14.61 9.37 11.44
CA MET A 148 13.21 9.76 11.62
C MET A 148 12.30 8.57 11.33
N HIS A 149 11.14 8.56 11.99
CA HIS A 149 10.10 7.58 11.72
C HIS A 149 9.58 7.79 10.29
N GLN A 150 9.32 6.68 9.59
CA GLN A 150 8.88 6.69 8.18
C GLN A 150 7.53 5.98 8.05
N ASP A 151 6.85 6.22 6.93
CA ASP A 151 5.56 5.59 6.64
C ASP A 151 5.76 4.13 6.18
N ALA A 152 5.07 3.18 6.83
CA ALA A 152 5.18 1.77 6.48
C ALA A 152 4.61 1.44 5.09
N HIS A 153 3.61 2.20 4.62
CA HIS A 153 3.04 2.06 3.28
C HIS A 153 4.01 2.57 2.22
N GLU A 154 4.68 3.69 2.47
CA GLU A 154 5.74 4.22 1.59
C GLU A 154 6.91 3.23 1.49
N PHE A 155 7.33 2.64 2.63
CA PHE A 155 8.35 1.58 2.64
C PHE A 155 7.91 0.35 1.85
N LEU A 156 6.66 -0.12 2.01
CA LEU A 156 6.14 -1.26 1.27
C LEU A 156 6.16 -1.01 -0.24
N ASN A 157 5.65 0.15 -0.67
CA ASN A 157 5.57 0.51 -2.07
C ASN A 157 6.98 0.61 -2.69
N PHE A 158 7.91 1.29 -1.99
CA PHE A 158 9.30 1.35 -2.41
C PHE A 158 9.94 -0.04 -2.52
N LEU A 159 9.77 -0.89 -1.50
CA LEU A 159 10.38 -2.22 -1.46
C LEU A 159 9.87 -3.11 -2.60
N LEU A 160 8.56 -3.15 -2.85
CA LEU A 160 7.99 -3.99 -3.90
C LEU A 160 8.47 -3.56 -5.28
N ASN A 161 8.41 -2.25 -5.59
CA ASN A 161 8.90 -1.72 -6.87
C ASN A 161 10.40 -1.96 -7.03
N LYS A 162 11.20 -1.77 -5.98
CA LYS A 162 12.64 -2.00 -6.05
C LYS A 162 12.99 -3.47 -6.29
N VAL A 163 12.24 -4.40 -5.69
CA VAL A 163 12.41 -5.83 -5.94
C VAL A 163 12.01 -6.19 -7.38
N VAL A 164 10.97 -5.56 -7.94
CA VAL A 164 10.63 -5.72 -9.37
C VAL A 164 11.80 -5.28 -10.25
N GLU A 165 12.34 -4.08 -10.04
CA GLU A 165 13.50 -3.58 -10.80
C GLU A 165 14.71 -4.52 -10.72
N ASP A 166 15.03 -5.00 -9.51
CA ASP A 166 16.16 -5.91 -9.27
C ASP A 166 15.95 -7.26 -10.02
N LEU A 167 14.72 -7.78 -10.06
CA LEU A 167 14.38 -9.04 -10.73
C LEU A 167 14.33 -8.90 -12.25
N GLU A 168 13.83 -7.78 -12.77
CA GLU A 168 13.83 -7.50 -14.21
C GLU A 168 15.27 -7.41 -14.74
N GLY A 169 16.17 -6.78 -13.98
CA GLY A 169 17.59 -6.71 -14.31
C GLY A 169 18.31 -8.07 -14.30
N GLU A 170 17.88 -9.01 -13.45
CA GLU A 170 18.49 -10.35 -13.33
C GLU A 170 17.95 -11.35 -14.37
N PHE A 171 16.63 -11.35 -14.62
CA PHE A 171 15.95 -12.38 -15.41
C PHE A 171 15.46 -11.90 -16.79
N ALA A 172 15.61 -10.62 -17.13
CA ALA A 172 15.17 -10.02 -18.40
C ALA A 172 13.71 -10.34 -18.77
N SER A 173 12.87 -10.56 -17.75
CA SER A 173 11.43 -10.84 -17.89
C SER A 173 10.65 -9.63 -17.41
N PRO A 174 9.70 -9.10 -18.20
CA PRO A 174 8.84 -8.00 -17.78
C PRO A 174 7.78 -8.43 -16.73
N HIS A 175 7.66 -9.73 -16.47
CA HIS A 175 6.75 -10.28 -15.47
C HIS A 175 7.58 -11.00 -14.40
N THR A 176 7.38 -10.62 -13.15
CA THR A 176 8.18 -11.09 -11.99
C THR A 176 7.28 -11.78 -10.97
N LEU A 177 7.90 -12.48 -10.00
CA LEU A 177 7.15 -13.12 -8.90
C LEU A 177 6.33 -12.10 -8.09
N VAL A 178 6.75 -10.83 -8.03
CA VAL A 178 6.01 -9.78 -7.34
C VAL A 178 4.69 -9.54 -8.05
N HIS A 179 4.69 -9.56 -9.38
CA HIS A 179 3.46 -9.44 -10.17
C HIS A 179 2.55 -10.66 -9.98
N ASP A 180 3.11 -11.87 -9.93
CA ASP A 180 2.33 -13.09 -9.63
C ASP A 180 1.62 -13.03 -8.27
N ILE A 181 2.24 -12.37 -7.28
CA ILE A 181 1.72 -12.32 -5.91
C ILE A 181 0.78 -11.13 -5.71
N PHE A 182 1.24 -9.92 -6.01
CA PHE A 182 0.59 -8.67 -5.61
C PHE A 182 -0.13 -7.93 -6.73
N GLU A 183 0.10 -8.26 -8.01
CA GLU A 183 -0.48 -7.49 -9.11
C GLU A 183 -1.99 -7.74 -9.27
N GLY A 184 -2.76 -6.66 -9.11
CA GLY A 184 -4.11 -6.55 -9.62
C GLY A 184 -4.20 -5.53 -10.74
N VAL A 185 -5.36 -5.47 -11.39
CA VAL A 185 -5.65 -4.48 -12.45
C VAL A 185 -6.97 -3.80 -12.13
N LEU A 186 -6.95 -2.46 -12.15
CA LEU A 186 -8.12 -1.60 -12.12
C LEU A 186 -8.47 -1.17 -13.55
N THR A 187 -9.75 -0.91 -13.79
CA THR A 187 -10.24 -0.22 -14.97
C THR A 187 -10.90 1.09 -14.52
N ASN A 188 -10.31 2.20 -14.94
CA ASN A 188 -10.85 3.54 -14.76
C ASN A 188 -11.79 3.85 -15.92
N GLU A 189 -13.09 3.92 -15.64
CA GLU A 189 -14.14 4.22 -16.61
C GLU A 189 -14.62 5.65 -16.42
N THR A 190 -14.65 6.44 -17.50
CA THR A 190 -15.20 7.80 -17.51
C THR A 190 -16.22 7.92 -18.64
N ARG A 191 -17.48 8.20 -18.27
CA ARG A 191 -18.60 8.46 -19.18
C ARG A 191 -18.87 9.96 -19.24
N CYS A 192 -18.72 10.56 -20.42
CA CYS A 192 -19.15 11.94 -20.64
C CYS A 192 -20.67 12.03 -20.56
N LEU A 193 -21.23 12.96 -19.78
CA LEU A 193 -22.69 13.11 -19.65
C LEU A 193 -23.32 13.91 -20.81
N THR A 194 -22.49 14.55 -21.65
CA THR A 194 -22.97 15.34 -22.79
C THR A 194 -23.10 14.51 -24.07
N CYS A 195 -22.09 13.68 -24.38
CA CYS A 195 -22.08 12.85 -25.59
C CYS A 195 -22.22 11.35 -25.31
N GLU A 196 -22.31 10.95 -24.04
CA GLU A 196 -22.44 9.57 -23.57
C GLU A 196 -21.28 8.62 -23.92
N ILE A 197 -20.22 9.11 -24.55
CA ILE A 197 -19.02 8.33 -24.86
C ILE A 197 -18.35 7.90 -23.55
N VAL A 198 -18.08 6.60 -23.46
CA VAL A 198 -17.36 5.98 -22.36
C VAL A 198 -15.92 5.74 -22.80
N THR A 199 -14.99 6.18 -21.97
CA THR A 199 -13.55 5.87 -22.11
C THR A 199 -13.13 5.01 -20.93
N SER A 200 -12.28 4.03 -21.19
CA SER A 200 -11.76 3.12 -20.17
C SER A 200 -10.24 3.03 -20.27
N ARG A 201 -9.55 3.02 -19.13
CA ARG A 201 -8.10 2.81 -19.04
C ARG A 201 -7.80 1.79 -17.97
N ASP A 202 -6.95 0.83 -18.29
CA ASP A 202 -6.50 -0.19 -17.34
C ASP A 202 -5.21 0.26 -16.66
N GLU A 203 -5.14 0.07 -15.35
CA GLU A 203 -4.01 0.46 -14.50
C GLU A 203 -3.67 -0.68 -13.55
N SER A 204 -2.42 -1.17 -13.58
CA SER A 204 -1.94 -2.18 -12.64
C SER A 204 -1.66 -1.57 -11.26
N PHE A 205 -1.83 -2.36 -10.21
CA PHE A 205 -1.50 -1.99 -8.84
C PHE A 205 -0.87 -3.15 -8.08
N LEU A 206 0.00 -2.84 -7.11
CA LEU A 206 0.58 -3.82 -6.16
C LEU A 206 -0.07 -3.71 -4.76
N ASP A 207 -0.70 -2.58 -4.47
CA ASP A 207 -1.50 -2.33 -3.29
C ASP A 207 -2.71 -1.46 -3.63
N LEU A 208 -3.76 -1.53 -2.81
CA LEU A 208 -4.96 -0.71 -2.97
C LEU A 208 -5.14 0.19 -1.76
N SER A 209 -4.99 1.50 -1.99
CA SER A 209 -5.19 2.53 -0.97
C SER A 209 -6.63 3.02 -0.97
N ILE A 210 -7.38 2.72 0.10
CA ILE A 210 -8.80 3.05 0.20
C ILE A 210 -9.07 4.18 1.21
N ASP A 211 -10.01 5.04 0.84
CA ASP A 211 -10.55 6.06 1.74
C ASP A 211 -11.40 5.41 2.84
N ILE A 212 -11.31 5.97 4.04
CA ILE A 212 -11.98 5.43 5.23
C ILE A 212 -12.96 6.42 5.83
N GLU A 213 -14.01 5.87 6.44
CA GLU A 213 -15.05 6.64 7.12
C GLU A 213 -15.22 6.18 8.58
N GLN A 214 -15.70 7.07 9.44
CA GLN A 214 -15.95 6.75 10.85
C GLN A 214 -17.01 5.65 10.96
N ASN A 215 -16.76 4.66 11.82
CA ASN A 215 -17.67 3.54 12.08
C ASN A 215 -18.05 2.73 10.83
N SER A 216 -17.09 2.55 9.92
CA SER A 216 -17.26 1.82 8.66
C SER A 216 -16.62 0.43 8.70
N SER A 217 -16.58 -0.24 7.54
CA SER A 217 -15.87 -1.51 7.34
C SER A 217 -15.09 -1.50 6.03
N VAL A 218 -14.04 -2.31 5.93
CA VAL A 218 -13.27 -2.51 4.69
C VAL A 218 -14.17 -2.91 3.53
N THR A 219 -15.15 -3.77 3.77
CA THR A 219 -16.14 -4.16 2.75
C THR A 219 -16.95 -2.96 2.25
N SER A 220 -17.34 -2.05 3.15
CA SER A 220 -18.03 -0.81 2.78
C SER A 220 -17.12 0.16 2.02
N CYS A 221 -15.89 0.34 2.49
CA CYS A 221 -14.89 1.20 1.85
C CYS A 221 -14.55 0.73 0.43
N LEU A 222 -14.42 -0.59 0.21
CA LEU A 222 -14.17 -1.14 -1.13
C LEU A 222 -15.39 -0.99 -2.06
N ARG A 223 -16.61 -1.08 -1.52
CA ARG A 223 -17.81 -0.78 -2.29
C ARG A 223 -17.85 0.69 -2.71
N GLN A 224 -17.48 1.59 -1.80
CA GLN A 224 -17.39 3.02 -2.08
C GLN A 224 -16.27 3.36 -3.06
N PHE A 225 -15.13 2.67 -2.98
CA PHE A 225 -14.03 2.79 -3.93
C PHE A 225 -14.47 2.52 -5.37
N SER A 226 -15.36 1.54 -5.56
CA SER A 226 -15.95 1.21 -6.86
C SER A 226 -17.30 1.86 -7.13
N ALA A 227 -17.72 2.85 -6.35
CA ALA A 227 -18.91 3.63 -6.63
C ALA A 227 -18.63 4.67 -7.73
N SER A 228 -19.65 5.02 -8.50
CA SER A 228 -19.56 6.13 -9.45
C SER A 228 -19.49 7.47 -8.72
N GLU A 229 -18.64 8.36 -9.19
CA GLU A 229 -18.58 9.76 -8.78
C GLU A 229 -18.86 10.69 -9.96
N THR A 230 -19.45 11.86 -9.70
CA THR A 230 -19.76 12.84 -10.74
C THR A 230 -18.72 13.96 -10.76
N LEU A 231 -18.02 14.07 -11.88
CA LEU A 231 -17.09 15.15 -12.21
C LEU A 231 -17.89 16.37 -12.68
N CYS A 232 -18.03 17.38 -11.81
CA CYS A 232 -18.86 18.55 -12.06
C CYS A 232 -18.22 19.85 -11.54
N HIS A 233 -18.87 20.99 -11.82
CA HIS A 233 -18.45 22.32 -11.37
C HIS A 233 -17.01 22.67 -11.77
N ARG A 234 -16.08 22.74 -10.80
CA ARG A 234 -14.66 23.05 -11.03
C ARG A 234 -13.83 21.83 -11.42
N ASN A 235 -14.37 20.62 -11.26
CA ASN A 235 -13.71 19.35 -11.51
C ASN A 235 -14.28 18.65 -12.75
N LYS A 236 -14.48 19.40 -13.85
CA LYS A 236 -15.01 18.87 -15.11
C LYS A 236 -13.94 18.10 -15.90
N PHE A 237 -14.36 17.08 -16.63
CA PHE A 237 -13.51 16.25 -17.49
C PHE A 237 -13.37 16.89 -18.88
N PHE A 238 -12.18 16.90 -19.47
CA PHE A 238 -12.02 17.32 -20.85
C PHE A 238 -12.37 16.16 -21.79
N CYS A 239 -13.46 16.30 -22.53
CA CYS A 239 -13.93 15.29 -23.46
C CYS A 239 -13.42 15.58 -24.87
N ASP A 240 -12.58 14.68 -25.41
CA ASP A 240 -11.99 14.82 -26.75
C ASP A 240 -13.05 14.91 -27.85
N SER A 241 -14.13 14.11 -27.76
CA SER A 241 -15.21 14.16 -28.75
C SER A 241 -16.07 15.42 -28.70
N CYS A 242 -16.14 16.09 -27.54
CA CYS A 242 -16.86 17.36 -27.40
C CYS A 242 -15.92 18.57 -27.54
N CYS A 243 -14.61 18.33 -27.65
CA CYS A 243 -13.56 19.33 -27.65
C CYS A 243 -13.68 20.35 -26.50
N GLY A 244 -14.02 19.91 -25.28
CA GLY A 244 -14.23 20.83 -24.16
C GLY A 244 -14.48 20.18 -22.80
N LEU A 245 -14.54 21.01 -21.75
CA LEU A 245 -14.83 20.58 -20.38
C LEU A 245 -16.31 20.22 -20.20
N GLN A 246 -16.58 18.97 -19.89
CA GLN A 246 -17.92 18.41 -19.71
C GLN A 246 -18.07 17.80 -18.32
N GLU A 247 -19.33 17.66 -17.93
CA GLU A 247 -19.65 16.83 -16.78
C GLU A 247 -19.51 15.36 -17.17
N ALA A 248 -18.99 14.55 -16.25
CA ALA A 248 -18.74 13.14 -16.51
C ALA A 248 -19.02 12.31 -15.26
N GLU A 249 -19.33 11.04 -15.47
CA GLU A 249 -19.38 10.04 -14.41
C GLU A 249 -18.09 9.21 -14.47
N ARG A 250 -17.36 9.13 -13.35
CA ARG A 250 -16.13 8.35 -13.24
C ARG A 250 -16.32 7.20 -12.26
N ARG A 251 -15.75 6.03 -12.57
CA ARG A 251 -15.84 4.85 -11.70
C ARG A 251 -14.59 3.98 -11.82
N MET A 252 -14.07 3.51 -10.68
CA MET A 252 -13.01 2.50 -10.63
C MET A 252 -13.61 1.09 -10.55
N LYS A 253 -13.22 0.20 -11.44
CA LYS A 253 -13.58 -1.22 -11.41
C LYS A 253 -12.34 -2.06 -11.15
N ILE A 254 -12.44 -3.09 -10.30
CA ILE A 254 -11.41 -4.11 -10.17
C ILE A 254 -11.63 -5.15 -11.28
N LYS A 255 -10.64 -5.28 -12.17
CA LYS A 255 -10.64 -6.18 -13.33
C LYS A 255 -9.86 -7.46 -13.09
N LYS A 256 -8.69 -7.38 -12.43
CA LYS A 256 -7.89 -8.55 -12.00
C LYS A 256 -7.63 -8.45 -10.51
N LEU A 257 -7.94 -9.51 -9.79
CA LEU A 257 -7.75 -9.63 -8.34
C LEU A 257 -6.41 -10.32 -8.04
N PRO A 258 -5.51 -9.74 -7.22
CA PRO A 258 -4.18 -10.30 -6.94
C PRO A 258 -4.24 -11.55 -6.06
N ASN A 259 -3.19 -12.37 -6.03
CA ASN A 259 -3.13 -13.53 -5.13
C ASN A 259 -3.04 -13.12 -3.66
N VAL A 260 -2.27 -12.06 -3.39
CA VAL A 260 -2.21 -11.36 -2.11
C VAL A 260 -2.66 -9.93 -2.33
N LEU A 261 -3.76 -9.56 -1.70
CA LEU A 261 -4.27 -8.21 -1.69
C LEU A 261 -3.71 -7.44 -0.50
N ALA A 262 -2.84 -6.47 -0.78
CA ALA A 262 -2.41 -5.46 0.20
C ALA A 262 -3.39 -4.28 0.17
N LEU A 263 -4.10 -4.06 1.29
CA LEU A 263 -5.04 -2.94 1.46
C LEU A 263 -4.46 -1.92 2.41
N HIS A 264 -4.19 -0.72 1.91
CA HIS A 264 -3.79 0.43 2.73
C HIS A 264 -5.02 1.24 3.12
N LEU A 265 -5.23 1.43 4.42
CA LEU A 265 -6.27 2.30 4.95
C LEU A 265 -5.71 3.73 5.06
N LYS A 266 -6.21 4.68 4.26
CA LYS A 266 -5.76 6.08 4.24
C LYS A 266 -6.11 6.81 5.54
N ARG A 267 -5.40 6.47 6.61
CA ARG A 267 -5.57 7.03 7.96
C ARG A 267 -4.91 8.38 8.11
N PHE A 268 -4.05 8.81 7.21
CA PHE A 268 -3.46 10.14 7.26
C PHE A 268 -4.10 11.02 6.21
N LYS A 269 -4.70 12.14 6.64
CA LYS A 269 -5.37 13.08 5.76
C LYS A 269 -4.89 14.49 6.04
N LEU A 270 -4.57 15.24 4.99
CA LEU A 270 -4.26 16.66 5.09
C LEU A 270 -5.55 17.42 5.42
N GLN A 271 -5.59 18.13 6.56
CA GLN A 271 -6.68 19.04 6.86
C GLN A 271 -6.43 20.39 6.18
N PRO A 272 -7.31 20.83 5.25
CA PRO A 272 -7.09 22.06 4.49
C PRO A 272 -7.06 23.33 5.34
N GLN A 273 -7.76 23.33 6.47
CA GLN A 273 -7.87 24.50 7.35
C GLN A 273 -6.55 24.80 8.06
N GLU A 274 -5.86 23.77 8.54
CA GLU A 274 -4.64 23.88 9.35
C GLU A 274 -3.36 23.58 8.54
N HIS A 275 -3.48 23.16 7.28
CA HIS A 275 -2.37 22.66 6.45
C HIS A 275 -1.54 21.58 7.17
N LYS A 276 -2.20 20.77 8.00
CA LYS A 276 -1.57 19.76 8.85
C LYS A 276 -2.12 18.38 8.53
N TYR A 277 -1.22 17.39 8.52
CA TYR A 277 -1.61 15.99 8.44
C TYR A 277 -2.11 15.51 9.80
N VAL A 278 -3.30 14.93 9.81
CA VAL A 278 -3.90 14.32 11.00
C VAL A 278 -4.09 12.82 10.79
N LYS A 279 -3.95 12.05 11.88
CA LYS A 279 -4.33 10.65 11.91
C LYS A 279 -5.82 10.52 12.19
N LEU A 280 -6.52 9.80 11.31
CA LEU A 280 -7.91 9.39 11.44
C LEU A 280 -7.96 8.12 12.30
N SER A 281 -8.28 8.31 13.58
CA SER A 281 -8.50 7.22 14.55
C SER A 281 -9.84 6.50 14.35
N TYR A 282 -10.43 6.60 13.15
CA TYR A 282 -11.73 6.06 12.81
C TYR A 282 -11.80 4.57 13.05
N ARG A 283 -12.93 4.11 13.61
CA ARG A 283 -13.23 2.70 13.72
C ARG A 283 -13.59 2.14 12.35
N VAL A 284 -12.71 1.32 11.80
CA VAL A 284 -12.89 0.63 10.51
C VAL A 284 -12.77 -0.87 10.76
N ALA A 285 -13.88 -1.58 10.65
CA ALA A 285 -13.89 -3.04 10.83
C ALA A 285 -13.32 -3.75 9.60
N PHE A 286 -12.38 -4.66 9.80
CA PHE A 286 -11.87 -5.52 8.74
C PHE A 286 -12.20 -6.99 9.06
N PRO A 287 -12.91 -7.70 8.15
CA PRO A 287 -13.32 -9.08 8.40
C PRO A 287 -12.14 -10.03 8.23
N LEU A 288 -12.20 -11.19 8.90
CA LEU A 288 -11.18 -12.23 8.71
C LEU A 288 -11.27 -12.91 7.34
N GLU A 289 -12.48 -12.92 6.77
CA GLU A 289 -12.75 -13.40 5.43
C GLU A 289 -13.40 -12.28 4.62
N LEU A 290 -12.82 -11.97 3.47
CA LEU A 290 -13.25 -10.88 2.61
C LEU A 290 -13.61 -11.44 1.24
N ARG A 291 -14.88 -11.36 0.87
CA ARG A 291 -15.33 -11.70 -0.47
C ARG A 291 -15.22 -10.47 -1.36
N LEU A 292 -14.45 -10.56 -2.43
CA LEU A 292 -14.37 -9.52 -3.45
C LEU A 292 -14.95 -10.02 -4.75
N PHE A 293 -15.63 -9.12 -5.44
CA PHE A 293 -16.23 -9.40 -6.74
C PHE A 293 -15.36 -8.75 -7.81
N ASN A 294 -15.14 -9.47 -8.90
CA ASN A 294 -14.75 -8.84 -10.13
C ASN A 294 -15.89 -7.91 -10.55
N THR A 295 -15.58 -6.65 -10.75
CA THR A 295 -16.60 -5.64 -11.10
C THR A 295 -16.74 -5.42 -12.60
N VAL A 296 -16.00 -6.21 -13.40
CA VAL A 296 -16.10 -6.28 -14.85
C VAL A 296 -17.02 -7.44 -15.25
N ASP A 297 -17.91 -7.20 -16.20
CA ASP A 297 -18.87 -8.19 -16.67
C ASP A 297 -18.19 -9.29 -17.52
N GLY A 298 -18.69 -10.53 -17.42
CA GLY A 298 -18.30 -11.65 -18.31
C GLY A 298 -17.05 -12.44 -17.93
N VAL A 299 -16.54 -12.32 -16.69
CA VAL A 299 -15.34 -13.03 -16.24
C VAL A 299 -15.71 -14.42 -15.66
N GLU A 300 -14.92 -15.45 -15.99
CA GLU A 300 -15.15 -16.86 -15.55
C GLU A 300 -15.14 -17.05 -14.03
N ASN A 301 -14.44 -16.18 -13.29
CA ASN A 301 -14.41 -16.15 -11.83
C ASN A 301 -14.93 -14.78 -11.32
N PRO A 302 -16.25 -14.65 -11.08
CA PRO A 302 -16.88 -13.37 -10.73
C PRO A 302 -16.55 -12.92 -9.30
N ASP A 303 -16.06 -13.82 -8.44
CA ASP A 303 -15.70 -13.49 -7.07
C ASP A 303 -14.54 -14.34 -6.55
N ARG A 304 -13.83 -13.78 -5.57
CA ARG A 304 -12.69 -14.39 -4.91
C ARG A 304 -12.83 -14.20 -3.40
N MET A 305 -12.74 -15.31 -2.67
CA MET A 305 -12.65 -15.28 -1.23
C MET A 305 -11.22 -15.01 -0.83
N TYR A 306 -11.02 -14.12 0.13
CA TYR A 306 -9.74 -13.85 0.73
C TYR A 306 -9.79 -14.08 2.23
N ARG A 307 -8.66 -14.47 2.80
CA ARG A 307 -8.45 -14.61 4.23
C ARG A 307 -7.37 -13.65 4.71
N LEU A 308 -7.69 -12.89 5.76
CA LEU A 308 -6.74 -12.02 6.43
C LEU A 308 -5.63 -12.88 7.07
N PHE A 309 -4.38 -12.57 6.76
CA PHE A 309 -3.23 -13.26 7.35
C PHE A 309 -2.18 -12.34 7.97
N ALA A 310 -2.15 -11.05 7.61
CA ALA A 310 -1.29 -10.09 8.31
C ALA A 310 -1.94 -8.70 8.42
N ILE A 311 -1.61 -7.99 9.51
CA ILE A 311 -2.07 -6.64 9.82
C ILE A 311 -0.86 -5.85 10.30
N VAL A 312 -0.48 -4.82 9.55
CA VAL A 312 0.45 -3.78 10.03
C VAL A 312 -0.38 -2.79 10.83
N VAL A 313 -0.05 -2.60 12.10
CA VAL A 313 -0.74 -1.71 13.03
C VAL A 313 0.13 -0.49 13.29
N HIS A 314 -0.46 0.70 13.20
CA HIS A 314 0.19 1.94 13.58
C HIS A 314 -0.27 2.40 14.97
N ILE A 315 0.67 2.51 15.90
CA ILE A 315 0.51 3.00 17.27
C ILE A 315 0.98 4.46 17.32
N GLY A 316 0.19 5.36 17.89
CA GLY A 316 0.54 6.80 17.97
C GLY A 316 -0.54 7.72 17.40
N GLY A 317 -0.44 9.02 17.72
CA GLY A 317 -1.45 10.02 17.39
C GLY A 317 -1.17 10.84 16.13
N GLY A 318 0.07 10.88 15.64
CA GLY A 318 0.47 11.68 14.48
C GLY A 318 1.02 10.85 13.32
N PRO A 319 1.27 11.50 12.17
CA PRO A 319 1.87 10.86 10.99
C PRO A 319 3.40 10.74 11.09
N HIS A 320 4.06 11.64 11.82
CA HIS A 320 5.53 11.72 11.88
C HIS A 320 6.13 11.08 13.14
N HIS A 321 5.30 10.51 14.00
CA HIS A 321 5.72 9.83 15.22
C HIS A 321 4.73 8.70 15.52
N GLY A 322 5.26 7.57 15.97
CA GLY A 322 4.49 6.38 16.20
C GLY A 322 5.36 5.14 16.19
N HIS A 323 4.73 3.99 16.33
CA HIS A 323 5.38 2.69 16.35
C HIS A 323 4.58 1.71 15.50
N TYR A 324 5.27 0.85 14.76
CA TYR A 324 4.63 -0.15 13.91
C TYR A 324 4.84 -1.53 14.51
N VAL A 325 3.74 -2.27 14.65
CA VAL A 325 3.75 -3.69 15.03
C VAL A 325 3.01 -4.48 13.98
N THR A 326 3.37 -5.75 13.80
CA THR A 326 2.73 -6.59 12.78
C THR A 326 2.09 -7.80 13.42
N ILE A 327 0.79 -7.98 13.21
CA ILE A 327 0.04 -9.16 13.66
C ILE A 327 -0.06 -10.12 12.48
N VAL A 328 0.42 -11.35 12.63
CA VAL A 328 0.47 -12.35 11.57
C VAL A 328 -0.22 -13.64 12.04
N ARG A 329 -0.97 -14.25 11.14
CA ARG A 329 -1.56 -15.57 11.33
C ARG A 329 -0.52 -16.64 11.05
N SER A 330 -0.11 -17.37 12.07
CA SER A 330 0.77 -18.54 11.95
C SER A 330 -0.02 -19.81 12.28
N ARG A 331 -0.28 -20.63 11.25
CA ARG A 331 -1.14 -21.83 11.33
C ARG A 331 -2.55 -21.46 11.84
N ASN A 332 -2.84 -21.77 13.10
CA ASN A 332 -4.13 -21.55 13.76
C ASN A 332 -4.08 -20.45 14.84
N ASN A 333 -2.92 -19.84 15.07
CA ASN A 333 -2.73 -18.82 16.09
C ASN A 333 -2.37 -17.48 15.44
N TRP A 334 -2.71 -16.40 16.12
CA TRP A 334 -2.22 -15.07 15.78
C TRP A 334 -1.02 -14.74 16.66
N VAL A 335 -0.03 -14.13 16.05
CA VAL A 335 1.22 -13.73 16.71
C VAL A 335 1.45 -12.26 16.39
N ILE A 336 1.81 -11.46 17.39
CA ILE A 336 2.21 -10.06 17.23
C ILE A 336 3.73 -9.97 17.28
N PHE A 337 4.30 -9.35 16.25
CA PHE A 337 5.70 -9.00 16.13
C PHE A 337 5.85 -7.52 16.45
N ASP A 338 6.53 -7.24 17.55
CA ASP A 338 6.89 -5.90 18.00
C ASP A 338 8.42 -5.87 18.17
N ASP A 339 9.09 -5.52 17.07
CA ASP A 339 10.55 -5.53 16.89
C ASP A 339 11.23 -6.81 17.40
N ASP A 340 11.77 -6.75 18.61
CA ASP A 340 12.53 -7.83 19.24
C ASP A 340 11.68 -8.71 20.17
N THR A 341 10.38 -8.45 20.24
CA THR A 341 9.39 -9.20 21.01
C THR A 341 8.35 -9.85 20.10
N VAL A 342 7.96 -11.07 20.47
CA VAL A 342 7.01 -11.88 19.71
C VAL A 342 6.07 -12.54 20.70
N ASP A 343 4.80 -12.17 20.65
CA ASP A 343 3.78 -12.65 21.58
C ASP A 343 2.60 -13.27 20.86
N THR A 344 1.87 -14.16 21.54
CA THR A 344 0.63 -14.74 20.99
C THR A 344 -0.56 -13.86 21.32
N ILE A 345 -1.45 -13.66 20.34
CA ILE A 345 -2.69 -12.90 20.50
C ILE A 345 -3.90 -13.76 20.14
N LYS A 346 -5.03 -13.57 20.81
CA LYS A 346 -6.27 -14.28 20.50
C LYS A 346 -6.95 -13.64 19.30
N GLU A 347 -7.61 -14.44 18.45
CA GLU A 347 -8.39 -13.91 17.33
C GLU A 347 -9.49 -12.94 17.80
N SER A 348 -10.05 -13.14 18.99
CA SER A 348 -11.02 -12.24 19.63
C SER A 348 -10.48 -10.86 19.94
N ASP A 349 -9.15 -10.68 19.94
CA ASP A 349 -8.49 -9.41 20.21
C ASP A 349 -8.25 -8.59 18.93
N ILE A 350 -8.39 -9.19 17.74
CA ILE A 350 -8.23 -8.50 16.45
C ILE A 350 -9.14 -7.25 16.32
N PRO A 351 -10.41 -7.27 16.76
CA PRO A 351 -11.27 -6.09 16.74
C PRO A 351 -10.75 -4.89 17.55
N LYS A 352 -9.81 -5.09 18.50
CA LYS A 352 -9.19 -4.00 19.26
C LYS A 352 -8.37 -3.05 18.37
N TYR A 353 -7.96 -3.50 17.18
CA TYR A 353 -7.16 -2.72 16.23
C TYR A 353 -8.01 -2.07 15.14
N PHE A 354 -9.35 -2.08 15.23
CA PHE A 354 -10.22 -1.42 14.25
C PHE A 354 -10.12 0.12 14.31
N GLY A 355 -9.74 0.70 15.45
CA GLY A 355 -9.79 2.14 15.73
C GLY A 355 -10.69 2.45 16.94
N ASP A 356 -11.11 3.70 17.11
CA ASP A 356 -11.52 4.20 18.43
C ASP A 356 -13.03 4.06 18.78
N SER A 357 -13.38 3.84 20.05
CA SER A 357 -13.67 4.97 21.00
C SER A 357 -13.16 4.77 22.46
N SER A 358 -12.24 3.86 22.75
CA SER A 358 -11.59 3.73 24.07
C SER A 358 -10.31 2.88 24.00
N SER A 359 -9.46 3.07 22.98
CA SER A 359 -8.45 2.07 22.56
C SER A 359 -7.49 1.61 23.69
N THR A 360 -7.84 0.51 24.35
CA THR A 360 -6.97 -0.20 25.31
C THR A 360 -5.77 -0.88 24.65
N ALA A 361 -5.76 -1.00 23.31
CA ALA A 361 -4.71 -1.66 22.52
C ALA A 361 -3.71 -0.70 21.84
N GLY A 362 -3.84 0.63 22.03
CA GLY A 362 -2.85 1.64 21.63
C GLY A 362 -2.65 1.90 20.12
N GLY A 363 -3.24 1.11 19.21
CA GLY A 363 -3.00 1.24 17.76
C GLY A 363 -4.20 0.92 16.87
N SER A 364 -4.05 1.22 15.57
CA SER A 364 -5.06 0.93 14.55
C SER A 364 -4.44 0.26 13.33
N GLY A 365 -5.14 -0.72 12.77
CA GLY A 365 -4.72 -1.43 11.56
C GLY A 365 -4.54 -0.44 10.41
N TYR A 366 -3.39 -0.48 9.77
CA TYR A 366 -2.93 0.49 8.78
C TYR A 366 -2.81 -0.12 7.38
N VAL A 367 -2.08 -1.24 7.26
CA VAL A 367 -2.02 -2.06 6.04
C VAL A 367 -2.50 -3.47 6.37
N LEU A 368 -3.42 -3.99 5.58
CA LEU A 368 -4.02 -5.32 5.75
C LEU A 368 -3.60 -6.22 4.59
N PHE A 369 -3.16 -7.43 4.89
CA PHE A 369 -2.80 -8.42 3.86
C PHE A 369 -3.77 -9.59 3.88
N TYR A 370 -4.40 -9.78 2.74
CA TYR A 370 -5.40 -10.79 2.46
C TYR A 370 -4.86 -11.77 1.42
N GLN A 371 -4.94 -13.07 1.68
CA GLN A 371 -4.53 -14.12 0.75
C GLN A 371 -5.77 -14.85 0.23
N ALA A 372 -5.83 -15.08 -1.08
CA ALA A 372 -6.95 -15.76 -1.70
C ALA A 372 -6.95 -17.29 -1.57
#